data_AF-A0A4V5Q1Y0-F1
#
_entry.id   AF-A0A4V5Q1Y0-F1
#
_cell.length_a   1.000
_cell.length_b   1.000
_cell.length_c   1.000
_cell.angle_alpha   90.00
_cell.angle_beta   90.00
_cell.angle_gamma   90.00
#
_symmetry.space_group_name_H-M   'P 1'
#
loop_
_entity.id
_entity.type
_entity.pdbx_description
1 polymer ?
#
loop_
_entity_poly.entity_id
_entity_poly.type
_entity_poly.pdbx_seq_one_letter_code
_entity_poly.pdbx_strand_id
1 'polypeptide(L)'
;MDEELKKAKVKYEDQYSDEISGKIKDGVITKINNDQHRPRWIKRVYYPISIAMIMLILFIGSAFFSPSLAGVVAEFPYLSGFFEEEKSDMEVTKVLEKTLLDIEPNVRGLDSDYEVKQITVSIIGDESYIQNVKPDIVHEVKEVLTHHNYTGFNIRVERFIPYDDSYNPSEEEKRINKEEDQISKELEPLLLEDKYDVLSYGVDIGLKRVVIDIANSESKDDIKEIKSYIKDVLAKYNHEGLVIEETIIDMEKRDQADRWTDVISVISDGLEKKSDLNVTEVAYSNNTSSITLYIKTSINSADPEKKDEAKEIVSTIEEFIESEQVALYVQEDPYKLIVEDKDGVVLLESSRKNSQ
;
A
#
# COMPACT_ATOMS: atom_id res chain seq x y z
N MET A 1 27.17 -46.99 68.86
CA MET A 1 27.00 -47.03 67.40
C MET A 1 25.65 -47.69 67.13
N ASP A 2 24.54 -46.95 67.26
CA ASP A 2 23.20 -47.52 67.00
C ASP A 2 22.09 -46.47 66.75
N GLU A 3 22.24 -45.22 67.19
CA GLU A 3 21.23 -44.16 66.96
C GLU A 3 21.35 -43.47 65.60
N GLU A 4 22.56 -43.07 65.21
CA GLU A 4 22.77 -42.38 63.93
C GLU A 4 22.55 -43.29 62.72
N LEU A 5 22.86 -44.58 62.85
CA LEU A 5 22.67 -45.57 61.79
C LEU A 5 21.19 -45.90 61.60
N LYS A 6 20.39 -45.91 62.69
CA LYS A 6 18.93 -46.02 62.60
C LYS A 6 18.30 -44.80 61.96
N LYS A 7 18.73 -43.58 62.32
CA LYS A 7 18.25 -42.34 61.67
C LYS A 7 18.62 -42.27 60.19
N ALA A 8 19.82 -42.71 59.82
CA ALA A 8 20.24 -42.78 58.43
C ALA A 8 19.41 -43.80 57.63
N LYS A 9 19.12 -44.98 58.21
CA LYS A 9 18.32 -46.01 57.56
C LYS A 9 16.85 -45.58 57.35
N VAL A 10 16.22 -45.00 58.36
CA VAL A 10 14.84 -44.48 58.26
C VAL A 10 14.77 -43.36 57.21
N LYS A 11 15.75 -42.46 57.18
CA LYS A 11 15.82 -41.40 56.16
C LYS A 11 16.04 -41.95 54.75
N TYR A 12 16.75 -43.06 54.61
CA TYR A 12 16.99 -43.72 53.33
C TYR A 12 15.76 -44.49 52.82
N GLU A 13 15.02 -45.15 53.71
CA GLU A 13 13.79 -45.88 53.38
C GLU A 13 12.61 -44.92 53.09
N ASP A 14 12.54 -43.76 53.75
CA ASP A 14 11.51 -42.73 53.51
C ASP A 14 11.74 -41.96 52.19
N GLN A 15 13.01 -41.83 51.77
CA GLN A 15 13.41 -41.12 50.55
C GLN A 15 13.34 -42.00 49.28
N TYR A 16 13.20 -43.32 49.44
CA TYR A 16 12.98 -44.30 48.37
C TYR A 16 11.74 -45.15 48.68
N SER A 17 10.59 -44.50 48.80
CA SER A 17 9.31 -45.21 48.88
C SER A 17 9.03 -45.99 47.57
N ASP A 18 8.24 -47.06 47.67
CA ASP A 18 7.80 -47.87 46.52
C ASP A 18 7.18 -47.01 45.39
N GLU A 19 6.65 -45.83 45.74
CA GLU A 19 6.09 -44.86 44.81
C GLU A 19 7.15 -44.20 43.91
N ILE A 20 8.35 -43.91 44.44
CA ILE A 20 9.46 -43.34 43.66
C ILE A 20 10.05 -44.40 42.74
N SER A 21 10.16 -45.65 43.22
CA SER A 21 10.58 -46.79 42.39
C SER A 21 9.58 -47.07 41.25
N GLY A 22 8.28 -46.98 41.53
CA GLY A 22 7.21 -47.05 40.54
C GLY A 22 7.31 -45.94 39.48
N LYS A 23 7.45 -44.68 39.90
CA LYS A 23 7.59 -43.52 39.00
C LYS A 23 8.84 -43.60 38.11
N ILE A 24 9.95 -44.12 38.63
CA ILE A 24 11.17 -44.33 37.82
C ILE A 24 10.95 -45.46 36.81
N LYS A 25 10.33 -46.57 37.21
CA LYS A 25 10.03 -47.69 36.31
C LYS A 25 9.06 -47.27 35.21
N ASP A 26 8.00 -46.55 35.55
CA ASP A 26 7.02 -46.05 34.57
C ASP A 26 7.64 -44.98 33.66
N GLY A 27 8.47 -44.08 34.20
CA GLY A 27 9.21 -43.09 33.41
C GLY A 27 10.18 -43.73 32.42
N VAL A 28 10.88 -44.80 32.82
CA VAL A 28 11.81 -45.54 31.94
C VAL A 28 11.05 -46.35 30.88
N ILE A 29 9.96 -47.03 31.23
CA ILE A 29 9.14 -47.79 30.28
C ILE A 29 8.47 -46.84 29.26
N THR A 30 7.98 -45.69 29.71
CA THR A 30 7.37 -44.67 28.84
C THR A 30 8.39 -44.09 27.86
N LYS A 31 9.65 -43.88 28.30
CA LYS A 31 10.72 -43.39 27.44
C LYS A 31 11.19 -44.44 26.42
N ILE A 32 11.28 -45.71 26.82
CA ILE A 32 11.64 -46.82 25.92
C ILE A 32 10.55 -47.07 24.87
N ASN A 33 9.27 -46.98 25.22
CA ASN A 33 8.17 -47.16 24.27
C ASN A 33 7.97 -45.96 23.33
N ASN A 34 8.30 -44.73 23.76
CA ASN A 34 8.18 -43.53 22.92
C ASN A 34 9.34 -43.39 21.92
N ASP A 35 10.52 -43.96 22.22
CA ASP A 35 11.68 -43.94 21.32
C ASP A 35 11.65 -45.03 20.23
N GLN A 36 10.73 -46.01 20.29
CA GLN A 36 10.62 -47.11 19.31
C GLN A 36 9.60 -46.89 18.17
N HIS A 37 8.86 -45.78 18.14
CA HIS A 37 7.85 -45.50 17.10
C HIS A 37 7.97 -44.14 16.41
N ARG A 38 9.19 -43.61 16.22
CA ARG A 38 9.41 -42.57 15.20
C ARG A 38 9.80 -43.22 13.88
N PRO A 39 8.91 -43.23 12.87
CA PRO A 39 9.19 -43.92 11.63
C PRO A 39 10.34 -43.21 10.88
N ARG A 40 11.36 -43.98 10.52
CA ARG A 40 12.67 -43.55 9.96
C ARG A 40 12.63 -42.75 8.64
N TRP A 41 11.45 -42.56 8.03
CA TRP A 41 11.25 -41.81 6.79
C TRP A 41 11.25 -40.28 6.97
N ILE A 42 10.91 -39.78 8.17
CA ILE A 42 10.85 -38.33 8.44
C ILE A 42 12.21 -37.65 8.29
N LYS A 43 13.35 -38.33 8.50
CA LYS A 43 14.67 -37.72 8.28
C LYS A 43 15.10 -37.65 6.80
N ARG A 44 14.37 -38.26 5.86
CA ARG A 44 14.67 -38.20 4.40
C ARG A 44 13.83 -37.17 3.63
N VAL A 45 12.83 -36.55 4.27
CA VAL A 45 11.95 -35.56 3.62
C VAL A 45 12.29 -34.11 4.02
N TYR A 46 12.94 -33.89 5.17
CA TYR A 46 13.29 -32.53 5.63
C TYR A 46 14.51 -31.92 4.93
N TYR A 47 15.43 -32.75 4.42
CA TYR A 47 16.60 -32.27 3.68
C TYR A 47 16.25 -31.70 2.28
N PRO A 48 15.37 -32.31 1.47
CA PRO A 48 14.94 -31.68 0.21
C PRO A 48 13.96 -30.52 0.41
N ILE A 49 13.15 -30.48 1.48
CA ILE A 49 12.21 -29.36 1.74
C ILE A 49 12.96 -28.09 2.16
N SER A 50 14.01 -28.21 2.98
CA SER A 50 14.83 -27.07 3.39
C SER A 50 15.66 -26.52 2.23
N ILE A 51 16.23 -27.39 1.38
CA ILE A 51 16.91 -26.97 0.15
C ILE A 51 15.92 -26.37 -0.85
N ALA A 52 14.70 -26.91 -0.99
CA ALA A 52 13.66 -26.35 -1.85
C ALA A 52 13.17 -24.99 -1.35
N MET A 53 13.00 -24.79 -0.04
CA MET A 53 12.66 -23.47 0.52
C MET A 53 13.81 -22.48 0.41
N ILE A 54 15.05 -22.90 0.62
CA ILE A 54 16.23 -22.04 0.38
C ILE A 54 16.35 -21.72 -1.11
N MET A 55 16.06 -22.66 -2.01
CA MET A 55 16.00 -22.40 -3.44
C MET A 55 14.81 -21.53 -3.83
N LEU A 56 13.64 -21.62 -3.17
CA LEU A 56 12.48 -20.74 -3.43
C LEU A 56 12.73 -19.32 -2.92
N ILE A 57 13.38 -19.17 -1.76
CA ILE A 57 13.80 -17.87 -1.21
C ILE A 57 14.94 -17.29 -2.05
N LEU A 58 15.88 -18.12 -2.54
CA LEU A 58 16.89 -17.70 -3.51
C LEU A 58 16.28 -17.43 -4.89
N PHE A 59 15.21 -18.11 -5.30
CA PHE A 59 14.54 -17.90 -6.58
C PHE A 59 13.74 -16.58 -6.55
N ILE A 60 12.96 -16.35 -5.49
CA ILE A 60 12.27 -15.08 -5.23
C ILE A 60 13.30 -13.94 -5.04
N GLY A 61 14.41 -14.19 -4.33
CA GLY A 61 15.50 -13.21 -4.17
C GLY A 61 16.33 -12.96 -5.44
N SER A 62 16.46 -13.95 -6.32
CA SER A 62 17.15 -13.82 -7.61
C SER A 62 16.25 -13.29 -8.73
N ALA A 63 14.93 -13.36 -8.57
CA ALA A 63 13.97 -12.74 -9.49
C ALA A 63 14.08 -11.21 -9.48
N PHE A 64 14.65 -10.61 -8.42
CA PHE A 64 14.99 -9.19 -8.38
C PHE A 64 16.38 -8.85 -8.96
N PHE A 65 17.21 -9.84 -9.34
CA PHE A 65 18.58 -9.62 -9.84
C PHE A 65 19.00 -10.59 -10.95
N SER A 66 18.07 -11.01 -11.82
CA SER A 66 18.35 -11.87 -12.96
C SER A 66 18.38 -11.04 -14.27
N PRO A 67 19.54 -10.95 -14.95
CA PRO A 67 19.67 -10.30 -16.27
C PRO A 67 18.83 -10.94 -17.38
N SER A 68 18.14 -12.06 -17.14
CA SER A 68 17.18 -12.64 -18.08
C SER A 68 15.78 -12.03 -18.03
N LEU A 69 15.49 -11.11 -17.10
CA LEU A 69 14.28 -10.25 -17.13
C LEU A 69 14.45 -9.07 -18.09
N ALA A 70 15.68 -8.67 -18.41
CA ALA A 70 15.96 -7.67 -19.45
C ALA A 70 15.69 -8.19 -20.88
N GLY A 71 15.30 -9.46 -21.05
CA GLY A 71 15.21 -10.16 -22.33
C GLY A 71 13.81 -10.30 -22.93
N VAL A 72 12.75 -9.95 -22.21
CA VAL A 72 11.36 -10.05 -22.71
C VAL A 72 10.73 -8.67 -22.75
N VAL A 73 11.36 -7.78 -23.53
CA VAL A 73 10.82 -6.47 -23.97
C VAL A 73 10.38 -6.62 -25.42
N ALA A 74 9.48 -7.55 -25.70
CA ALA A 74 9.08 -7.91 -27.07
C ALA A 74 7.57 -7.69 -27.27
N GLU A 75 7.19 -6.42 -27.45
CA GLU A 75 6.62 -5.93 -28.73
C GLU A 75 6.23 -4.44 -28.65
N PHE A 76 6.09 -3.83 -27.44
CA PHE A 76 5.88 -2.38 -27.26
C PHE A 76 6.79 -1.80 -26.15
N PRO A 77 8.04 -1.42 -26.47
CA PRO A 77 9.05 -0.97 -25.50
C PRO A 77 8.70 0.32 -24.76
N TYR A 78 7.76 1.10 -25.30
CA TYR A 78 7.49 2.46 -24.87
C TYR A 78 6.84 2.46 -23.47
N LEU A 79 5.60 1.99 -23.31
CA LEU A 79 4.92 2.03 -22.00
C LEU A 79 5.61 1.16 -20.93
N SER A 80 6.17 0.01 -21.31
CA SER A 80 6.91 -0.84 -20.38
C SER A 80 8.18 -0.16 -19.85
N GLY A 81 8.91 0.56 -20.72
CA GLY A 81 10.07 1.34 -20.31
C GLY A 81 9.71 2.51 -19.38
N PHE A 82 8.60 3.21 -19.67
CA PHE A 82 8.07 4.26 -18.78
C PHE A 82 7.68 3.71 -17.41
N PHE A 83 7.09 2.52 -17.34
CA PHE A 83 6.72 1.91 -16.06
C PHE A 83 7.93 1.62 -15.17
N GLU A 84 9.02 1.11 -15.75
CA GLU A 84 10.26 0.86 -15.03
C GLU A 84 10.93 2.16 -14.59
N GLU A 85 10.90 3.19 -15.44
CA GLU A 85 11.44 4.52 -15.13
C GLU A 85 10.66 5.22 -14.01
N GLU A 86 9.33 5.26 -14.08
CA GLU A 86 8.46 5.89 -13.06
C GLU A 86 8.59 5.19 -11.69
N LYS A 87 8.73 3.86 -11.70
CA LYS A 87 9.04 3.10 -10.47
C LYS A 87 10.40 3.46 -9.91
N SER A 88 11.42 3.56 -10.76
CA SER A 88 12.76 3.98 -10.35
C SER A 88 12.72 5.39 -9.75
N ASP A 89 12.02 6.33 -10.37
CA ASP A 89 11.84 7.70 -9.88
C ASP A 89 11.14 7.74 -8.53
N MET A 90 10.07 6.95 -8.34
CA MET A 90 9.39 6.82 -7.05
C MET A 90 10.30 6.23 -5.96
N GLU A 91 11.08 5.20 -6.27
CA GLU A 91 12.02 4.60 -5.32
C GLU A 91 13.09 5.60 -4.89
N VAL A 92 13.67 6.35 -5.83
CA VAL A 92 14.65 7.40 -5.55
C VAL A 92 14.03 8.51 -4.70
N THR A 93 12.81 8.93 -5.02
CA THR A 93 12.07 9.95 -4.24
C THR A 93 11.88 9.49 -2.79
N LYS A 94 11.47 8.24 -2.55
CA LYS A 94 11.33 7.69 -1.19
C LYS A 94 12.66 7.66 -0.42
N VAL A 95 13.77 7.34 -1.10
CA VAL A 95 15.10 7.38 -0.48
C VAL A 95 15.49 8.82 -0.14
N LEU A 96 15.21 9.77 -1.02
CA LEU A 96 15.45 11.20 -0.79
C LEU A 96 14.66 11.72 0.42
N GLU A 97 13.35 11.45 0.48
CA GLU A 97 12.49 11.87 1.61
C GLU A 97 13.05 11.39 2.95
N LYS A 98 13.36 10.10 3.03
CA LYS A 98 13.91 9.51 4.24
C LYS A 98 15.25 10.13 4.62
N THR A 99 16.17 10.23 3.66
CA THR A 99 17.51 10.78 3.90
C THR A 99 17.43 12.24 4.37
N LEU A 100 16.56 13.04 3.75
CA LEU A 100 16.35 14.44 4.10
C LEU A 100 15.78 14.63 5.50
N LEU A 101 14.82 13.79 5.89
CA LEU A 101 14.25 13.83 7.25
C LEU A 101 15.26 13.38 8.32
N ASP A 102 16.16 12.47 7.99
CA ASP A 102 17.21 12.01 8.91
C ASP A 102 18.28 13.08 9.18
N ILE A 103 18.60 13.92 8.18
CA ILE A 103 19.63 14.98 8.30
C ILE A 103 19.05 16.34 8.72
N GLU A 104 17.81 16.64 8.36
CA GLU A 104 17.17 17.94 8.62
C GLU A 104 15.71 17.75 9.06
N PRO A 105 15.41 17.80 10.38
CA PRO A 105 14.07 17.60 10.89
C PRO A 105 13.08 18.72 10.53
N ASN A 106 13.55 19.86 9.98
CA ASN A 106 12.70 20.96 9.52
C ASN A 106 12.30 20.88 8.05
N VAL A 107 12.69 19.82 7.32
CA VAL A 107 12.14 19.55 5.97
C VAL A 107 10.63 19.32 6.08
N ARG A 108 9.86 19.96 5.20
CA ARG A 108 8.38 19.88 5.13
C ARG A 108 7.84 19.57 3.75
N GLY A 109 8.67 19.63 2.72
CA GLY A 109 8.29 19.24 1.38
C GLY A 109 9.49 18.80 0.56
N LEU A 110 9.24 17.79 -0.28
CA LEU A 110 10.10 17.39 -1.36
C LEU A 110 9.23 17.35 -2.61
N ASP A 111 9.66 18.05 -3.65
CA ASP A 111 9.05 18.01 -4.97
C ASP A 111 10.13 17.59 -5.97
N SER A 112 9.82 16.59 -6.78
CA SER A 112 10.78 15.96 -7.69
C SER A 112 10.20 15.92 -9.09
N ASP A 113 10.74 16.77 -9.96
CA ASP A 113 10.41 16.81 -11.38
C ASP A 113 11.58 16.20 -12.16
N TYR A 114 11.45 14.91 -12.50
CA TYR A 114 12.48 14.14 -13.18
C TYR A 114 12.63 14.53 -14.66
N GLU A 115 11.58 15.08 -15.28
CA GLU A 115 11.58 15.51 -16.67
C GLU A 115 12.40 16.78 -16.87
N VAL A 116 12.16 17.81 -16.05
CA VAL A 116 12.94 19.06 -16.10
C VAL A 116 14.20 18.98 -15.24
N LYS A 117 14.43 17.83 -14.59
CA LYS A 117 15.55 17.54 -13.70
C LYS A 117 15.67 18.56 -12.58
N GLN A 118 14.59 18.77 -11.84
CA GLN A 118 14.55 19.68 -10.71
C GLN A 118 14.09 18.96 -9.45
N ILE A 119 14.88 19.09 -8.37
CA ILE A 119 14.45 18.72 -7.02
C ILE A 119 14.26 20.02 -6.23
N THR A 120 13.11 20.17 -5.57
CA THR A 120 12.82 21.29 -4.68
C THR A 120 12.60 20.77 -3.27
N VAL A 121 13.41 21.23 -2.32
CA VAL A 121 13.32 20.90 -0.90
C VAL A 121 12.83 22.12 -0.13
N SER A 122 11.70 21.97 0.56
CA SER A 122 11.05 23.03 1.33
C SER A 122 11.30 22.84 2.82
N ILE A 123 11.84 23.87 3.47
CA ILE A 123 12.31 23.80 4.87
C ILE A 123 11.70 24.93 5.71
N ILE A 124 11.31 24.63 6.95
CA ILE A 124 10.97 25.66 7.94
C ILE A 124 12.23 26.34 8.46
N GLY A 125 12.30 27.66 8.32
CA GLY A 125 13.38 28.47 8.87
C GLY A 125 13.32 29.91 8.41
N ASP A 126 14.15 30.75 9.03
CA ASP A 126 14.49 32.05 8.46
C ASP A 126 15.53 31.89 7.34
N GLU A 127 15.78 32.97 6.60
CA GLU A 127 16.70 32.93 5.47
C GLU A 127 18.13 32.54 5.89
N SER A 128 18.57 32.95 7.08
CA SER A 128 19.89 32.59 7.60
C SER A 128 20.00 31.10 7.91
N TYR A 129 18.96 30.51 8.51
CA TYR A 129 18.89 29.08 8.78
C TYR A 129 18.96 28.29 7.48
N ILE A 130 18.14 28.65 6.50
CA ILE A 130 18.07 27.96 5.20
C ILE A 130 19.41 28.05 4.48
N GLN A 131 20.06 29.22 4.47
CA GLN A 131 21.38 29.37 3.86
C GLN A 131 22.45 28.51 4.53
N ASN A 132 22.34 28.25 5.83
CA ASN A 132 23.28 27.41 6.58
C ASN A 132 23.11 25.92 6.27
N VAL A 133 21.88 25.42 6.16
CA VAL A 133 21.59 23.98 5.97
C VAL A 133 21.54 23.56 4.49
N LYS A 134 21.33 24.52 3.59
CA LYS A 134 21.26 24.30 2.14
C LYS A 134 22.45 23.53 1.57
N PRO A 135 23.73 23.79 1.92
CA PRO A 135 24.86 23.05 1.37
C PRO A 135 24.80 21.56 1.67
N ASP A 136 24.45 21.19 2.90
CA ASP A 136 24.37 19.79 3.35
C ASP A 136 23.23 19.07 2.63
N ILE A 137 22.08 19.71 2.52
CA ILE A 137 20.92 19.18 1.79
C ILE A 137 21.23 18.98 0.31
N VAL A 138 21.85 19.98 -0.33
CA VAL A 138 22.24 19.87 -1.75
C VAL A 138 23.27 18.75 -1.94
N HIS A 139 24.18 18.56 -0.99
CA HIS A 139 25.16 17.48 -1.04
C HIS A 139 24.49 16.11 -0.97
N GLU A 140 23.67 15.87 0.04
CA GLU A 140 23.00 14.58 0.28
C GLU A 140 22.04 14.21 -0.86
N VAL A 141 21.22 15.16 -1.33
CA VAL A 141 20.35 14.94 -2.48
C VAL A 141 21.16 14.54 -3.70
N LYS A 142 22.30 15.20 -3.92
CA LYS A 142 23.18 14.89 -5.05
C LYS A 142 23.85 13.53 -4.91
N GLU A 143 24.22 13.11 -3.69
CA GLU A 143 24.78 11.78 -3.43
C GLU A 143 23.77 10.68 -3.74
N VAL A 144 22.54 10.81 -3.23
CA VAL A 144 21.44 9.86 -3.51
C VAL A 144 21.18 9.78 -5.01
N LEU A 145 20.97 10.92 -5.68
CA LEU A 145 20.74 10.94 -7.13
C LEU A 145 21.89 10.28 -7.90
N THR A 146 23.13 10.61 -7.57
CA THR A 146 24.32 10.05 -8.25
C THR A 146 24.45 8.54 -8.00
N HIS A 147 24.14 8.07 -6.79
CA HIS A 147 24.15 6.65 -6.44
C HIS A 147 23.16 5.84 -7.30
N HIS A 148 22.03 6.46 -7.63
CA HIS A 148 20.99 5.90 -8.51
C HIS A 148 21.19 6.26 -10.00
N ASN A 149 22.37 6.77 -10.39
CA ASN A 149 22.71 7.19 -11.77
C ASN A 149 21.93 8.39 -12.33
N TYR A 150 21.21 9.14 -11.50
CA TYR A 150 20.57 10.39 -11.88
C TYR A 150 21.60 11.53 -11.90
N THR A 151 21.70 12.20 -13.05
CA THR A 151 22.67 13.29 -13.25
C THR A 151 22.03 14.51 -13.92
N GLY A 152 22.57 15.69 -13.62
CA GLY A 152 22.14 16.96 -14.20
C GLY A 152 20.97 17.63 -13.49
N PHE A 153 20.59 17.16 -12.30
CA PHE A 153 19.51 17.77 -11.52
C PHE A 153 19.92 19.13 -10.95
N ASN A 154 19.00 20.09 -11.05
CA ASN A 154 19.04 21.36 -10.34
C ASN A 154 18.34 21.19 -8.98
N ILE A 155 19.07 21.41 -7.89
CA ILE A 155 18.55 21.23 -6.53
C ILE A 155 18.26 22.61 -5.94
N ARG A 156 17.00 22.88 -5.68
CA ARG A 156 16.53 24.09 -5.01
C ARG A 156 16.22 23.78 -3.56
N VAL A 157 16.64 24.68 -2.69
CA VAL A 157 16.27 24.65 -1.29
C VAL A 157 15.59 25.98 -1.02
N GLU A 158 14.32 25.90 -0.62
CA GLU A 158 13.47 27.06 -0.43
C GLU A 158 12.78 27.03 0.93
N ARG A 159 12.28 28.20 1.31
CA ARG A 159 11.52 28.34 2.53
C ARG A 159 10.17 27.68 2.33
N PHE A 160 9.82 26.75 3.20
CA PHE A 160 8.46 26.28 3.31
C PHE A 160 7.58 27.47 3.69
N ILE A 161 6.71 27.86 2.76
CA ILE A 161 5.64 28.80 3.03
C ILE A 161 4.47 27.91 3.45
N PRO A 162 4.13 27.83 4.75
CA PRO A 162 2.90 27.15 5.13
C PRO A 162 1.74 27.80 4.37
N TYR A 163 0.73 27.00 4.05
CA TYR A 163 -0.58 27.54 3.72
C TYR A 163 -0.93 28.61 4.76
N ASP A 164 -1.44 29.76 4.31
CA ASP A 164 -1.66 30.96 5.12
C ASP A 164 -2.19 30.65 6.54
N ASP A 165 -1.27 30.59 7.52
CA ASP A 165 -1.54 30.40 8.95
C ASP A 165 -2.19 31.66 9.59
N SER A 166 -2.64 32.64 8.80
CA SER A 166 -3.52 33.69 9.31
C SER A 166 -4.86 33.14 9.80
N TYR A 167 -5.17 31.88 9.50
CA TYR A 167 -6.22 31.13 10.17
C TYR A 167 -5.85 30.88 11.64
N ASN A 168 -6.19 31.85 12.48
CA ASN A 168 -6.26 31.67 13.91
C ASN A 168 -7.71 31.26 14.24
N PRO A 169 -7.98 29.97 14.50
CA PRO A 169 -9.32 29.52 14.82
C PRO A 169 -9.84 30.31 16.02
N SER A 170 -11.08 30.74 15.93
CA SER A 170 -11.81 31.35 17.03
C SER A 170 -11.80 30.41 18.25
N GLU A 171 -11.99 30.98 19.45
CA GLU A 171 -12.09 30.16 20.67
C GLU A 171 -13.26 29.17 20.60
N GLU A 172 -14.28 29.46 19.79
CA GLU A 172 -15.38 28.54 19.49
C GLU A 172 -14.93 27.37 18.63
N GLU A 173 -14.20 27.61 17.54
CA GLU A 173 -13.62 26.55 16.69
C GLU A 173 -12.64 25.67 17.48
N LYS A 174 -11.78 26.28 18.30
CA LYS A 174 -10.88 25.50 19.19
C LYS A 174 -11.65 24.61 20.15
N ARG A 175 -12.78 25.09 20.68
CA ARG A 175 -13.65 24.30 21.56
C ARG A 175 -14.30 23.15 20.81
N ILE A 176 -14.82 23.41 19.60
CA ILE A 176 -15.45 22.41 18.73
C ILE A 176 -14.44 21.33 18.35
N ASN A 177 -13.27 21.71 17.81
CA ASN A 177 -12.23 20.75 17.41
C ASN A 177 -11.79 19.88 18.59
N LYS A 178 -11.65 20.47 19.79
CA LYS A 178 -11.32 19.71 21.00
C LYS A 178 -12.41 18.71 21.38
N GLU A 179 -13.67 19.06 21.16
CA GLU A 179 -14.82 18.20 21.44
C GLU A 179 -14.93 17.07 20.41
N GLU A 180 -14.73 17.37 19.12
CA GLU A 180 -14.60 16.38 18.04
C GLU A 180 -13.46 15.40 18.28
N ASP A 181 -12.29 15.88 18.73
CA ASP A 181 -11.15 15.05 19.12
C ASP A 181 -11.49 14.11 20.28
N GLN A 182 -12.27 14.58 21.26
CA GLN A 182 -12.66 13.78 22.42
C GLN A 182 -13.63 12.67 22.04
N ILE A 183 -14.65 13.01 21.24
CA ILE A 183 -15.61 12.03 20.71
C ILE A 183 -14.86 11.02 19.84
N SER A 184 -13.99 11.49 18.94
CA SER A 184 -13.24 10.62 18.02
C SER A 184 -12.33 9.64 18.77
N LYS A 185 -11.64 10.06 19.83
CA LYS A 185 -10.82 9.18 20.68
C LYS A 185 -11.62 8.13 21.43
N GLU A 186 -12.86 8.43 21.79
CA GLU A 186 -13.73 7.47 22.45
C GLU A 186 -14.31 6.46 21.44
N LEU A 187 -14.56 6.90 20.20
CA LEU A 187 -14.99 6.02 19.12
C LEU A 187 -13.88 5.09 18.63
N GLU A 188 -12.64 5.58 18.55
CA GLU A 188 -11.47 4.90 17.96
C GLU A 188 -11.29 3.44 18.42
N PRO A 189 -11.18 3.13 19.73
CA PRO A 189 -10.86 1.76 20.16
C PRO A 189 -11.97 0.75 19.86
N LEU A 190 -13.19 1.21 19.56
CA LEU A 190 -14.35 0.35 19.33
C LEU A 190 -14.78 0.29 17.87
N LEU A 191 -14.46 1.30 17.09
CA LEU A 191 -14.65 1.28 15.64
C LEU A 191 -13.47 0.61 14.92
N LEU A 192 -12.25 0.75 15.44
CA LEU A 192 -11.02 0.23 14.82
C LEU A 192 -10.42 -0.97 15.57
N GLU A 193 -11.14 -1.56 16.54
CA GLU A 193 -10.78 -2.90 17.04
C GLU A 193 -11.04 -3.94 15.95
N ASP A 194 -10.31 -5.07 15.97
CA ASP A 194 -10.46 -6.22 15.03
C ASP A 194 -11.87 -6.87 15.00
N LYS A 195 -12.86 -6.26 15.66
CA LYS A 195 -14.25 -6.68 15.70
C LYS A 195 -15.03 -6.27 14.44
N TYR A 196 -14.75 -5.10 13.87
CA TYR A 196 -15.48 -4.55 12.72
C TYR A 196 -14.53 -4.06 11.63
N ASP A 197 -14.93 -4.23 10.38
CA ASP A 197 -14.24 -3.73 9.20
C ASP A 197 -14.71 -2.29 8.88
N VAL A 198 -14.45 -1.38 9.82
CA VAL A 198 -14.65 0.07 9.64
C VAL A 198 -13.39 0.66 9.02
N LEU A 199 -13.56 1.25 7.84
CA LEU A 199 -12.47 1.74 7.00
C LEU A 199 -12.07 3.17 7.35
N SER A 200 -13.06 3.98 7.72
CA SER A 200 -12.86 5.38 8.10
C SER A 200 -14.03 5.84 8.96
N TYR A 201 -13.79 6.85 9.80
CA TYR A 201 -14.86 7.60 10.45
C TYR A 201 -14.41 9.04 10.68
N GLY A 202 -15.38 9.95 10.81
CA GLY A 202 -15.13 11.36 11.12
C GLY A 202 -16.32 11.98 11.82
N VAL A 203 -16.04 12.84 12.81
CA VAL A 203 -17.04 13.61 13.54
C VAL A 203 -16.93 15.06 13.11
N ASP A 204 -18.03 15.65 12.66
CA ASP A 204 -18.09 17.05 12.25
C ASP A 204 -19.32 17.70 12.90
N ILE A 205 -19.08 18.36 14.02
CA ILE A 205 -20.11 19.06 14.80
C ILE A 205 -20.61 20.29 14.01
N GLY A 206 -19.73 20.94 13.26
CA GLY A 206 -20.05 22.11 12.44
C GLY A 206 -21.08 21.79 11.34
N LEU A 207 -20.89 20.68 10.63
CA LEU A 207 -21.79 20.13 9.62
C LEU A 207 -22.87 19.22 10.20
N LYS A 208 -22.89 19.04 11.52
CA LYS A 208 -23.87 18.27 12.27
C LYS A 208 -23.96 16.79 11.87
N ARG A 209 -22.82 16.16 11.60
CA ARG A 209 -22.77 14.77 11.13
C ARG A 209 -21.63 13.96 11.70
N VAL A 210 -21.79 12.65 11.64
CA VAL A 210 -20.74 11.65 11.77
C VAL A 210 -20.73 10.85 10.49
N VAL A 211 -19.60 10.81 9.80
CA VAL A 211 -19.42 10.01 8.58
C VAL A 211 -18.70 8.72 8.98
N ILE A 212 -19.16 7.59 8.44
CA ILE A 212 -18.51 6.29 8.63
C ILE A 212 -18.51 5.49 7.34
N ASP A 213 -17.34 5.00 6.96
CA ASP A 213 -17.16 4.08 5.84
C ASP A 213 -16.95 2.67 6.38
N ILE A 214 -17.79 1.74 5.94
CA ILE A 214 -17.84 0.36 6.42
C ILE A 214 -17.66 -0.59 5.23
N ALA A 215 -16.84 -1.62 5.36
CA ALA A 215 -16.71 -2.62 4.32
C ALA A 215 -18.03 -3.38 4.07
N ASN A 216 -18.25 -3.81 2.82
CA ASN A 216 -19.42 -4.59 2.41
C ASN A 216 -19.45 -6.02 2.98
N SER A 217 -18.39 -6.45 3.66
CA SER A 217 -18.28 -7.69 4.43
C SER A 217 -19.14 -7.67 5.71
N GLU A 218 -19.40 -6.50 6.27
CA GLU A 218 -20.12 -6.33 7.53
C GLU A 218 -21.60 -6.69 7.42
N SER A 219 -22.14 -7.35 8.45
CA SER A 219 -23.55 -7.72 8.47
C SER A 219 -24.45 -6.54 8.80
N LYS A 220 -25.73 -6.62 8.42
CA LYS A 220 -26.72 -5.60 8.79
C LYS A 220 -26.91 -5.44 10.30
N ASP A 221 -26.59 -6.47 11.08
CA ASP A 221 -26.71 -6.40 12.54
C ASP A 221 -25.46 -5.76 13.16
N ASP A 222 -24.28 -6.02 12.61
CA ASP A 222 -23.03 -5.35 13.01
C ASP A 222 -23.11 -3.85 12.73
N ILE A 223 -23.60 -3.46 11.54
CA ILE A 223 -23.84 -2.05 11.18
C ILE A 223 -24.80 -1.35 12.18
N LYS A 224 -25.84 -2.05 12.65
CA LYS A 224 -26.75 -1.49 13.67
C LYS A 224 -26.05 -1.36 15.02
N GLU A 225 -25.22 -2.31 15.40
CA GLU A 225 -24.45 -2.27 16.64
C GLU A 225 -23.48 -1.09 16.63
N ILE A 226 -22.73 -0.90 15.53
CA ILE A 226 -21.85 0.24 15.29
C ILE A 226 -22.62 1.56 15.46
N LYS A 227 -23.78 1.71 14.80
CA LYS A 227 -24.60 2.91 14.94
C LYS A 227 -25.11 3.14 16.36
N SER A 228 -25.49 2.07 17.06
CA SER A 228 -25.92 2.18 18.45
C SER A 228 -24.78 2.69 19.33
N TYR A 229 -23.58 2.15 19.11
CA TYR A 229 -22.39 2.57 19.82
C TYR A 229 -22.06 4.06 19.58
N ILE A 230 -22.09 4.50 18.32
CA ILE A 230 -21.88 5.92 17.99
C ILE A 230 -22.89 6.80 18.71
N LYS A 231 -24.18 6.42 18.70
CA LYS A 231 -25.23 7.17 19.42
C LYS A 231 -24.97 7.25 20.92
N ASP A 232 -24.52 6.15 21.54
CA ASP A 232 -24.22 6.11 22.97
C ASP A 232 -23.05 7.03 23.32
N VAL A 233 -22.01 7.10 22.49
CA VAL A 233 -20.91 8.06 22.67
C VAL A 233 -21.41 9.49 22.48
N LEU A 234 -22.13 9.78 21.40
CA LEU A 234 -22.68 11.11 21.13
C LEU A 234 -23.56 11.62 22.28
N ALA A 235 -24.35 10.76 22.91
CA ALA A 235 -25.18 11.10 24.06
C ALA A 235 -24.35 11.54 25.29
N LYS A 236 -23.18 10.94 25.52
CA LYS A 236 -22.28 11.35 26.62
C LYS A 236 -21.79 12.80 26.48
N TYR A 237 -21.69 13.28 25.23
CA TYR A 237 -21.24 14.63 24.91
C TYR A 237 -22.40 15.59 24.55
N ASN A 238 -23.67 15.17 24.71
CA ASN A 238 -24.87 15.94 24.36
C ASN A 238 -24.97 16.31 22.85
N HIS A 239 -24.53 15.39 21.98
CA HIS A 239 -24.54 15.52 20.52
C HIS A 239 -25.46 14.49 19.84
N GLU A 240 -26.54 14.08 20.49
CA GLU A 240 -27.53 13.12 19.94
C GLU A 240 -28.21 13.61 18.66
N GLY A 241 -28.11 14.91 18.38
CA GLY A 241 -28.64 15.55 17.18
C GLY A 241 -27.78 15.42 15.92
N LEU A 242 -26.55 14.87 16.00
CA LEU A 242 -25.73 14.65 14.82
C LEU A 242 -26.29 13.50 13.96
N VAL A 243 -26.25 13.69 12.64
CA VAL A 243 -26.70 12.69 11.67
C VAL A 243 -25.57 11.70 11.40
N ILE A 244 -25.85 10.40 11.53
CA ILE A 244 -24.88 9.36 11.17
C ILE A 244 -25.07 9.00 9.70
N GLU A 245 -24.10 9.38 8.88
CA GLU A 245 -24.00 9.10 7.45
C GLU A 245 -23.10 7.86 7.26
N GLU A 246 -23.69 6.75 6.83
CA GLU A 246 -22.93 5.53 6.54
C GLU A 246 -22.73 5.35 5.04
N THR A 247 -21.51 4.94 4.66
CA THR A 247 -21.21 4.48 3.32
C THR A 247 -20.76 3.03 3.39
N ILE A 248 -21.39 2.15 2.61
CA ILE A 248 -20.93 0.77 2.46
C ILE A 248 -19.98 0.71 1.27
N ILE A 249 -18.72 0.38 1.54
CA ILE A 249 -17.64 0.34 0.57
C ILE A 249 -17.49 -1.09 0.04
N ASP A 250 -17.50 -1.20 -1.28
CA ASP A 250 -17.25 -2.46 -1.97
C ASP A 250 -15.74 -2.72 -2.03
N MET A 251 -15.24 -3.59 -1.16
CA MET A 251 -13.80 -3.80 -1.01
C MET A 251 -13.17 -4.40 -2.27
N GLU A 252 -13.86 -5.29 -2.97
CA GLU A 252 -13.36 -5.85 -4.22
C GLU A 252 -13.14 -4.76 -5.28
N LYS A 253 -14.04 -3.77 -5.35
CA LYS A 253 -13.88 -2.63 -6.27
C LYS A 253 -12.80 -1.67 -5.84
N ARG A 254 -12.68 -1.42 -4.54
CA ARG A 254 -11.63 -0.57 -4.00
C ARG A 254 -10.26 -1.18 -4.31
N ASP A 255 -10.09 -2.46 -4.04
CA ASP A 255 -8.86 -3.19 -4.32
C ASP A 255 -8.57 -3.22 -5.82
N GLN A 256 -9.59 -3.38 -6.67
CA GLN A 256 -9.43 -3.27 -8.13
C GLN A 256 -8.98 -1.86 -8.54
N ALA A 257 -9.60 -0.80 -8.01
CA ALA A 257 -9.19 0.58 -8.29
C ALA A 257 -7.74 0.83 -7.88
N ASP A 258 -7.36 0.38 -6.68
CA ASP A 258 -6.05 0.58 -6.10
C ASP A 258 -4.98 -0.13 -6.94
N ARG A 259 -5.22 -1.38 -7.37
CA ARG A 259 -4.31 -2.11 -8.27
C ARG A 259 -4.13 -1.44 -9.63
N TRP A 260 -5.19 -0.85 -10.16
CA TRP A 260 -5.17 -0.21 -11.49
C TRP A 260 -4.64 1.22 -11.47
N THR A 261 -4.57 1.88 -10.32
CA THR A 261 -4.17 3.29 -10.23
C THR A 261 -2.79 3.52 -10.86
N ASP A 262 -1.79 2.72 -10.49
CA ASP A 262 -0.44 2.81 -11.05
C ASP A 262 -0.41 2.50 -12.55
N VAL A 263 -1.19 1.52 -12.99
CA VAL A 263 -1.26 1.10 -14.40
C VAL A 263 -1.89 2.21 -15.26
N ILE A 264 -2.93 2.87 -14.74
CA ILE A 264 -3.60 3.98 -15.42
C ILE A 264 -2.70 5.21 -15.50
N SER A 265 -1.94 5.50 -14.43
CA SER A 265 -0.93 6.58 -14.42
C SER A 265 0.02 6.43 -15.60
N VAL A 266 0.63 5.25 -15.74
CA VAL A 266 1.60 4.95 -16.81
C VAL A 266 0.97 5.02 -18.19
N ILE A 267 -0.27 4.52 -18.35
CA ILE A 267 -1.01 4.63 -19.61
C ILE A 267 -1.23 6.10 -19.96
N SER A 268 -1.67 6.92 -18.98
CA SER A 268 -1.91 8.35 -19.17
C SER A 268 -0.63 9.06 -19.61
N ASP A 269 0.40 8.98 -18.77
CA ASP A 269 1.68 9.64 -18.99
C ASP A 269 2.33 9.21 -20.29
N GLY A 270 2.37 7.90 -20.53
CA GLY A 270 2.99 7.36 -21.72
C GLY A 270 2.27 7.80 -22.99
N LEU A 271 0.94 7.65 -23.05
CA LEU A 271 0.18 8.03 -24.24
C LEU A 271 0.25 9.54 -24.52
N GLU A 272 0.17 10.39 -23.48
CA GLU A 272 0.29 11.85 -23.63
C GLU A 272 1.69 12.26 -24.10
N LYS A 273 2.75 11.58 -23.63
CA LYS A 273 4.13 11.84 -24.06
C LYS A 273 4.42 11.36 -25.48
N LYS A 274 3.65 10.39 -26.01
CA LYS A 274 3.81 9.89 -27.38
C LYS A 274 3.06 10.82 -28.34
N SER A 275 3.74 11.89 -28.76
CA SER A 275 3.18 12.94 -29.63
C SER A 275 2.48 12.41 -30.88
N ASP A 276 2.91 11.26 -31.40
CA ASP A 276 2.40 10.68 -32.64
C ASP A 276 1.01 10.03 -32.48
N LEU A 277 0.53 9.82 -31.24
CA LEU A 277 -0.79 9.24 -30.95
C LEU A 277 -1.88 10.27 -30.71
N ASN A 278 -1.56 11.57 -30.74
CA ASN A 278 -2.54 12.65 -30.62
C ASN A 278 -3.41 12.61 -29.35
N VAL A 279 -3.03 11.85 -28.31
CA VAL A 279 -3.76 11.72 -27.04
C VAL A 279 -3.59 13.01 -26.24
N THR A 280 -4.69 13.50 -25.67
CA THR A 280 -4.72 14.75 -24.91
C THR A 280 -5.15 14.58 -23.46
N GLU A 281 -5.82 13.47 -23.15
CA GLU A 281 -6.35 13.20 -21.81
C GLU A 281 -6.70 11.71 -21.71
N VAL A 282 -6.32 11.09 -20.60
CA VAL A 282 -6.82 9.78 -20.19
C VAL A 282 -7.60 9.93 -18.88
N ALA A 283 -8.88 9.55 -18.92
CA ALA A 283 -9.73 9.50 -17.74
C ALA A 283 -10.16 8.06 -17.49
N TYR A 284 -10.59 7.75 -16.27
CA TYR A 284 -11.11 6.43 -15.95
C TYR A 284 -12.38 6.50 -15.11
N SER A 285 -13.17 5.43 -15.19
CA SER A 285 -14.26 5.16 -14.26
C SER A 285 -14.17 3.72 -13.78
N ASN A 286 -14.48 3.52 -12.49
CA ASN A 286 -14.62 2.19 -11.92
C ASN A 286 -16.11 1.94 -11.65
N ASN A 287 -16.78 1.33 -12.64
CA ASN A 287 -18.17 0.92 -12.50
C ASN A 287 -18.25 -0.54 -12.01
N THR A 288 -19.43 -0.96 -11.55
CA THR A 288 -19.72 -2.11 -10.68
C THR A 288 -19.09 -3.48 -11.04
N SER A 289 -18.46 -3.63 -12.21
CA SER A 289 -17.87 -4.87 -12.70
C SER A 289 -16.77 -4.67 -13.76
N SER A 290 -16.25 -3.46 -13.98
CA SER A 290 -15.18 -3.22 -14.97
C SER A 290 -14.62 -1.81 -14.89
N ILE A 291 -13.30 -1.68 -15.04
CA ILE A 291 -12.65 -0.39 -15.27
C ILE A 291 -12.87 0.05 -16.71
N THR A 292 -13.28 1.30 -16.90
CA THR A 292 -13.39 1.92 -18.23
C THR A 292 -12.38 3.04 -18.33
N LEU A 293 -11.45 2.93 -19.29
CA LEU A 293 -10.53 4.00 -19.68
C LEU A 293 -11.14 4.78 -20.84
N TYR A 294 -11.20 6.09 -20.69
CA TYR A 294 -11.61 7.05 -21.69
C TYR A 294 -10.35 7.76 -22.20
N ILE A 295 -10.03 7.58 -23.47
CA ILE A 295 -8.85 8.13 -24.11
C ILE A 295 -9.31 9.19 -25.10
N LYS A 296 -9.12 10.45 -24.73
CA LYS A 296 -9.49 11.57 -25.57
C LYS A 296 -8.31 12.01 -26.41
N THR A 297 -8.59 12.28 -27.67
CA THR A 297 -7.57 12.63 -28.67
C THR A 297 -7.84 13.98 -29.30
N SER A 298 -6.84 14.54 -29.98
CA SER A 298 -7.00 15.70 -30.85
C SER A 298 -7.46 15.35 -32.28
N ILE A 299 -7.73 14.07 -32.54
CA ILE A 299 -8.17 13.54 -33.84
C ILE A 299 -9.50 14.19 -34.24
N ASN A 300 -9.63 14.52 -35.52
CA ASN A 300 -10.89 15.01 -36.09
C ASN A 300 -11.74 13.83 -36.56
N SER A 301 -13.02 13.75 -36.18
CA SER A 301 -13.92 12.71 -36.69
C SER A 301 -14.13 12.73 -38.20
N ALA A 302 -13.78 13.79 -38.92
CA ALA A 302 -13.78 13.79 -40.39
C ALA A 302 -12.53 13.15 -41.02
N ASP A 303 -11.50 12.87 -40.23
CA ASP A 303 -10.24 12.32 -40.72
C ASP A 303 -10.44 10.88 -41.26
N PRO A 304 -9.97 10.56 -42.49
CA PRO A 304 -10.02 9.19 -43.00
C PRO A 304 -9.18 8.19 -42.20
N GLU A 305 -8.11 8.61 -41.52
CA GLU A 305 -7.16 7.76 -40.78
C GLU A 305 -7.54 7.56 -39.30
N LYS A 306 -8.54 8.30 -38.80
CA LYS A 306 -9.02 8.27 -37.39
C LYS A 306 -9.21 6.87 -36.79
N LYS A 307 -9.63 5.91 -37.62
CA LYS A 307 -9.89 4.54 -37.17
C LYS A 307 -8.62 3.74 -36.98
N ASP A 308 -7.59 4.02 -37.76
CA ASP A 308 -6.32 3.31 -37.67
C ASP A 308 -5.49 3.89 -36.53
N GLU A 309 -5.49 5.22 -36.32
CA GLU A 309 -4.94 5.85 -35.12
C GLU A 309 -5.63 5.33 -33.84
N ALA A 310 -6.96 5.28 -33.81
CA ALA A 310 -7.68 4.75 -32.64
C ALA A 310 -7.37 3.28 -32.35
N LYS A 311 -7.10 2.46 -33.39
CA LYS A 311 -6.66 1.07 -33.21
C LYS A 311 -5.23 0.99 -32.68
N GLU A 312 -4.32 1.85 -33.13
CA GLU A 312 -2.95 1.88 -32.61
C GLU A 312 -2.94 2.21 -31.11
N ILE A 313 -3.77 3.17 -30.68
CA ILE A 313 -3.96 3.50 -29.27
C ILE A 313 -4.46 2.27 -28.49
N VAL A 314 -5.53 1.62 -28.97
CA VAL A 314 -6.08 0.42 -28.31
C VAL A 314 -5.05 -0.69 -28.22
N SER A 315 -4.35 -1.00 -29.31
CA SER A 315 -3.30 -2.04 -29.35
C SER A 315 -2.22 -1.74 -28.31
N THR A 316 -1.70 -0.51 -28.32
CA THR A 316 -0.63 -0.08 -27.41
C THR A 316 -1.01 -0.28 -25.95
N ILE A 317 -2.26 0.03 -25.58
CA ILE A 317 -2.78 -0.14 -24.22
C ILE A 317 -2.95 -1.62 -23.90
N GLU A 318 -3.59 -2.40 -24.78
CA GLU A 318 -3.85 -3.83 -24.56
C GLU A 318 -2.54 -4.61 -24.40
N GLU A 319 -1.55 -4.35 -25.26
CA GLU A 319 -0.23 -4.99 -25.19
C GLU A 319 0.54 -4.63 -23.91
N PHE A 320 0.39 -3.40 -23.40
CA PHE A 320 0.96 -3.02 -22.12
C PHE A 320 0.28 -3.73 -20.95
N ILE A 321 -1.05 -3.74 -20.92
CA ILE A 321 -1.86 -4.42 -19.88
C ILE A 321 -1.57 -5.93 -19.87
N GLU A 322 -1.40 -6.53 -21.04
CA GLU A 322 -1.13 -7.96 -21.21
C GLU A 322 0.34 -8.36 -20.99
N SER A 323 1.24 -7.39 -20.81
CA SER A 323 2.64 -7.67 -20.51
C SER A 323 2.80 -8.46 -19.20
N GLU A 324 3.78 -9.37 -19.14
CA GLU A 324 3.98 -10.24 -17.97
C GLU A 324 4.13 -9.44 -16.66
N GLN A 325 4.70 -8.23 -16.73
CA GLN A 325 4.90 -7.38 -15.57
C GLN A 325 3.59 -6.75 -15.09
N VAL A 326 2.77 -6.23 -16.00
CA VAL A 326 1.53 -5.49 -15.68
C VAL A 326 0.37 -6.43 -15.38
N ALA A 327 0.31 -7.59 -16.07
CA ALA A 327 -0.70 -8.61 -15.87
C ALA A 327 -0.78 -9.10 -14.41
N LEU A 328 0.33 -9.03 -13.65
CA LEU A 328 0.35 -9.36 -12.22
C LEU A 328 -0.41 -8.34 -11.35
N TYR A 329 -0.51 -7.08 -11.79
CA TYR A 329 -1.23 -6.01 -11.09
C TYR A 329 -2.71 -6.00 -11.47
N VAL A 330 -3.01 -5.99 -12.77
CA VAL A 330 -4.40 -5.98 -13.26
C VAL A 330 -5.10 -7.34 -13.14
N GLN A 331 -4.35 -8.41 -12.92
CA GLN A 331 -4.87 -9.78 -12.83
C GLN A 331 -5.75 -10.14 -14.05
N GLU A 332 -6.91 -10.74 -13.83
CA GLU A 332 -7.92 -11.01 -14.85
C GLU A 332 -9.09 -10.01 -14.75
N ASP A 333 -8.82 -8.77 -14.30
CA ASP A 333 -9.85 -7.76 -14.16
C ASP A 333 -10.44 -7.38 -15.54
N PRO A 334 -11.77 -7.34 -15.67
CA PRO A 334 -12.41 -6.92 -16.91
C PRO A 334 -12.24 -5.41 -17.10
N TYR A 335 -11.95 -5.00 -18.34
CA TYR A 335 -11.80 -3.58 -18.67
C TYR A 335 -12.42 -3.22 -20.02
N LYS A 336 -12.66 -1.92 -20.18
CA LYS A 336 -13.18 -1.29 -21.38
C LYS A 336 -12.30 -0.12 -21.78
N LEU A 337 -11.98 0.00 -23.06
CA LEU A 337 -11.26 1.13 -23.64
C LEU A 337 -12.22 1.88 -24.57
N ILE A 338 -12.34 3.19 -24.39
CA ILE A 338 -13.14 4.07 -25.24
C ILE A 338 -12.22 5.15 -25.77
N VAL A 339 -11.94 5.13 -27.07
CA VAL A 339 -11.17 6.18 -27.74
C VAL A 339 -12.13 7.19 -28.34
N GLU A 340 -11.97 8.45 -27.98
CA GLU A 340 -12.83 9.57 -28.39
C GLU A 340 -12.04 10.60 -29.21
N ASP A 341 -12.74 11.23 -30.15
CA ASP A 341 -12.22 12.38 -30.90
C ASP A 341 -12.18 13.65 -30.04
N LYS A 342 -11.68 14.75 -30.62
CA LYS A 342 -11.59 16.04 -29.91
C LYS A 342 -12.92 16.59 -29.39
N ASP A 343 -14.04 16.17 -29.98
CA ASP A 343 -15.40 16.62 -29.68
C ASP A 343 -16.16 15.60 -28.78
N GLY A 344 -15.49 14.53 -28.32
CA GLY A 344 -16.06 13.49 -27.47
C GLY A 344 -16.87 12.43 -28.23
N VAL A 345 -16.70 12.33 -29.55
CA VAL A 345 -17.33 11.29 -30.36
C VAL A 345 -16.48 10.02 -30.30
N VAL A 346 -17.10 8.91 -29.90
CA VAL A 346 -16.45 7.60 -29.86
C VAL A 346 -15.94 7.20 -31.25
N LEU A 347 -14.63 7.05 -31.38
CA LEU A 347 -13.93 6.56 -32.57
C LEU A 347 -13.82 5.04 -32.57
N LEU A 348 -13.52 4.45 -31.40
CA LEU A 348 -13.36 3.02 -31.20
C LEU A 348 -13.71 2.63 -29.76
N GLU A 349 -14.26 1.42 -29.61
CA GLU A 349 -14.52 0.79 -28.33
C GLU A 349 -13.90 -0.61 -28.34
N SER A 350 -13.12 -0.94 -27.31
CA SER A 350 -12.62 -2.29 -27.03
C SER A 350 -13.03 -2.71 -25.63
N SER A 351 -13.18 -4.02 -25.41
CA SER A 351 -13.50 -4.56 -24.09
C SER A 351 -12.94 -5.96 -23.92
N ARG A 352 -12.28 -6.21 -22.80
CA ARG A 352 -11.91 -7.55 -22.33
C ARG A 352 -12.90 -7.98 -21.26
N LYS A 353 -13.56 -9.12 -21.49
CA LYS A 353 -14.45 -9.76 -20.52
C LYS A 353 -13.73 -10.95 -19.90
N ASN A 354 -14.05 -11.27 -18.64
CA ASN A 354 -13.56 -12.49 -18.00
C ASN A 354 -13.85 -13.70 -18.90
N SER A 355 -12.83 -14.51 -19.14
CA SER A 355 -12.99 -15.84 -19.70
C SER A 355 -13.84 -16.65 -18.71
N GLN A 356 -15.11 -16.87 -19.03
CA GLN A 356 -16.01 -17.74 -18.25
C GLN A 356 -15.63 -19.21 -18.37
#